data_AF-A0A354CV12-F1
#
_entry.id   AF-A0A354CV12-F1
#
_cell.length_a   1.000
_cell.length_b   1.000
_cell.length_c   1.000
_cell.angle_alpha   90.00
_cell.angle_beta   90.00
_cell.angle_gamma   90.00
#
_symmetry.space_group_name_H-M   'P 1'
#
loop_
_entity.id
_entity.type
_entity.pdbx_description
1 polymer ?
#
loop_
_entity_poly.entity_id
_entity_poly.type
_entity_poly.pdbx_seq_one_letter_code
_entity_poly.pdbx_strand_id
1 'polypeptide(L)'
;KNLMDFCIGTVTFTLLGFGLLCGEDALFGLVGIPNLGIFTDFANFPWHNFVFNLVFCATTATIVSGAMAERTKFSSYCIYSAIISLVIYPIEAHWIWGGGW
;
A
#
# COMPACT_ATOMS: atom_id res chain seq x y z
N LYS A 1 3.76 8.54 15.97
CA LYS A 1 2.49 7.87 15.61
C LYS A 1 2.43 7.83 14.08
N ASN A 2 2.15 8.96 13.41
CA ASN A 2 2.17 9.09 11.95
C ASN A 2 3.50 8.69 11.28
N LEU A 3 4.66 9.03 11.87
CA LEU A 3 5.96 8.57 11.35
C LEU A 3 6.11 7.03 11.37
N MET A 4 5.51 6.36 12.37
CA MET A 4 5.57 4.90 12.48
C MET A 4 4.69 4.24 11.41
N ASP A 5 3.51 4.80 11.13
CA ASP A 5 2.65 4.34 10.03
C ASP A 5 3.33 4.52 8.69
N PHE A 6 4.07 5.62 8.53
CA PHE A 6 4.85 5.84 7.32
C PHE A 6 5.94 4.78 7.15
N CYS A 7 6.68 4.45 8.21
CA CYS A 7 7.72 3.41 8.14
C CYS A 7 7.14 2.02 7.85
N ILE A 8 6.09 1.63 8.57
CA ILE A 8 5.45 0.31 8.40
C ILE A 8 4.74 0.24 7.05
N GLY A 9 4.03 1.30 6.68
CA GLY A 9 3.35 1.44 5.40
C GLY A 9 4.33 1.40 4.23
N THR A 10 5.47 2.08 4.33
CA THR A 10 6.51 2.03 3.29
C THR A 10 7.07 0.63 3.13
N VAL A 11 7.42 -0.07 4.22
CA VAL A 11 7.97 -1.44 4.15
C VAL A 11 6.95 -2.41 3.56
N THR A 12 5.69 -2.37 4.02
CA THR A 12 4.63 -3.26 3.54
C THR A 12 4.22 -2.96 2.10
N PHE A 13 4.16 -1.69 1.73
CA PHE A 13 3.85 -1.25 0.36
C PHE A 13 4.97 -1.61 -0.63
N THR A 14 6.23 -1.52 -0.20
CA THR A 14 7.40 -1.96 -1.00
C THR A 14 7.39 -3.47 -1.21
N LEU A 15 7.05 -4.26 -0.18
CA LEU A 15 7.11 -5.72 -0.26
C LEU A 15 5.99 -6.32 -1.12
N LEU A 16 4.74 -5.85 -0.95
CA LEU A 16 3.58 -6.48 -1.60
C LEU A 16 2.59 -5.45 -2.16
N GLY A 17 2.46 -4.27 -1.56
CA GLY A 17 1.45 -3.29 -1.96
C GLY A 17 1.60 -2.77 -3.38
N PHE A 18 2.82 -2.46 -3.83
CA PHE A 18 3.02 -2.00 -5.21
C PHE A 18 2.77 -3.11 -6.24
N GLY A 19 3.16 -4.35 -5.91
CA GLY A 19 2.89 -5.52 -6.74
C GLY A 19 1.39 -5.80 -6.87
N LEU A 20 0.60 -5.58 -5.81
CA LEU A 20 -0.86 -5.70 -5.84
C LEU A 20 -1.54 -4.57 -6.63
N LEU A 21 -0.93 -3.39 -6.71
CA LEU A 21 -1.49 -2.20 -7.37
C LEU A 21 -1.23 -2.20 -8.89
N CYS A 22 0.01 -2.47 -9.30
CA CYS A 22 0.44 -2.46 -10.72
C CYS A 22 0.71 -3.87 -11.28
N GLY A 23 0.38 -4.93 -10.54
CA GLY A 23 0.52 -6.31 -11.01
C GLY A 23 -0.48 -6.65 -12.12
N GLU A 24 -0.17 -7.71 -12.86
CA GLU A 24 -1.05 -8.27 -13.89
C GLU A 24 -2.40 -8.66 -13.27
N ASP A 25 -3.51 -8.38 -13.95
CA ASP A 25 -4.86 -8.58 -13.40
C ASP A 25 -5.10 -10.04 -13.03
N ALA A 26 -5.35 -10.31 -11.75
CA ALA A 26 -5.91 -11.56 -11.27
C ALA A 26 -7.36 -11.38 -10.83
N LEU A 27 -8.13 -12.48 -10.90
CA LEU A 27 -9.52 -12.53 -10.47
C LEU A 27 -10.42 -11.48 -11.16
N PHE A 28 -10.40 -11.41 -12.51
CA PHE A 28 -11.29 -10.53 -13.27
C PHE A 28 -11.07 -9.02 -13.02
N GLY A 29 -9.85 -8.61 -12.64
CA GLY A 29 -9.51 -7.21 -12.33
C GLY A 29 -9.76 -6.81 -10.87
N LEU A 30 -9.98 -7.79 -9.98
CA LEU A 30 -10.19 -7.53 -8.55
C LEU A 30 -8.88 -7.36 -7.77
N VAL A 31 -7.77 -7.95 -8.23
CA VAL A 31 -6.49 -7.89 -7.52
C VAL A 31 -5.33 -8.04 -8.50
N GLY A 32 -4.30 -7.22 -8.40
CA GLY A 32 -3.06 -7.43 -9.16
C GLY A 32 -2.28 -8.61 -8.59
N ILE A 33 -1.68 -9.45 -9.44
CA ILE A 33 -0.80 -10.52 -8.97
C ILE A 33 0.40 -9.87 -8.25
N PRO A 34 0.68 -10.21 -6.97
CA PRO A 34 1.79 -9.63 -6.24
C PRO A 34 3.11 -10.00 -6.92
N ASN A 35 3.66 -9.07 -7.69
CA ASN A 35 4.95 -9.20 -8.33
C ASN A 35 6.01 -8.47 -7.50
N LEU A 36 7.09 -9.16 -7.14
CA LEU A 36 8.26 -8.61 -6.44
C LEU A 36 9.18 -7.85 -7.40
N GLY A 37 8.62 -7.20 -8.42
CA GLY A 37 9.33 -6.50 -9.50
C GLY A 37 10.35 -5.48 -9.00
N ILE A 38 10.10 -4.92 -7.81
CA ILE A 38 11.01 -4.00 -7.12
C ILE A 38 12.36 -4.64 -6.76
N PHE A 39 12.40 -5.97 -6.55
CA PHE A 39 13.60 -6.75 -6.22
C PHE A 39 14.19 -7.47 -7.44
N THR A 40 13.37 -7.77 -8.45
CA THR A 40 13.81 -8.56 -9.62
C THR A 40 14.25 -7.70 -10.80
N ASP A 41 13.67 -6.52 -11.00
CA ASP A 41 14.05 -5.59 -12.08
C ASP A 41 14.10 -4.13 -11.57
N PHE A 42 15.05 -3.87 -10.67
CA PHE A 42 15.24 -2.55 -10.05
C PHE A 42 15.58 -1.44 -11.07
N ALA A 43 16.21 -1.80 -12.19
CA ALA A 43 16.68 -0.85 -13.20
C ALA A 43 15.56 -0.29 -14.09
N ASN A 44 14.57 -1.12 -14.45
CA ASN A 44 13.42 -0.69 -15.25
C ASN A 44 12.16 -0.42 -14.41
N PHE A 45 12.28 -0.47 -13.08
CA PHE A 45 11.15 -0.25 -12.20
C PHE A 45 10.62 1.20 -12.32
N PRO A 46 9.30 1.41 -12.44
CA PRO A 46 8.71 2.74 -12.57
C PRO A 46 8.69 3.48 -11.23
N TRP A 47 9.86 3.98 -10.81
CA TRP A 47 10.08 4.70 -9.55
C TRP A 47 9.14 5.89 -9.35
N HIS A 48 8.80 6.60 -10.43
CA HIS A 48 7.88 7.73 -10.37
C HIS A 48 6.47 7.32 -9.89
N ASN A 49 5.94 6.21 -10.43
CA ASN A 49 4.63 5.69 -10.05
C ASN A 49 4.67 5.09 -8.64
N PHE A 50 5.78 4.46 -8.27
CA PHE A 50 5.95 3.92 -6.93
C PHE A 50 5.90 5.01 -5.86
N VAL A 51 6.73 6.06 -5.99
CA VAL A 51 6.78 7.14 -5.00
C VAL A 51 5.46 7.89 -4.93
N PHE A 52 4.82 8.13 -6.09
CA PHE A 52 3.50 8.76 -6.13
C PHE A 52 2.49 7.97 -5.31
N ASN A 53 2.32 6.67 -5.59
CA ASN A 53 1.37 5.82 -4.87
C ASN A 53 1.73 5.61 -3.40
N LEU A 54 3.02 5.56 -3.07
CA LEU A 54 3.50 5.43 -1.70
C LEU A 54 3.09 6.63 -0.83
N VAL A 55 3.16 7.85 -1.36
CA VAL A 55 2.74 9.06 -0.63
C VAL A 55 1.23 9.06 -0.40
N PHE A 56 0.43 8.61 -1.37
CA PHE A 56 -1.01 8.46 -1.19
C PHE A 56 -1.36 7.37 -0.17
N CYS A 57 -0.72 6.21 -0.26
CA CYS A 57 -0.85 5.12 0.73
C CYS A 57 -0.55 5.61 2.15
N ALA A 58 0.58 6.32 2.31
CA ALA A 58 0.95 6.95 3.57
C ALA A 58 -0.10 7.95 4.07
N THR A 59 -0.63 8.79 3.19
CA THR A 59 -1.66 9.77 3.55
C THR A 59 -2.93 9.06 4.04
N THR A 60 -3.38 8.01 3.35
CA THR A 60 -4.53 7.19 3.77
C THR A 60 -4.33 6.58 5.15
N ALA A 61 -3.15 6.03 5.44
CA ALA A 61 -2.83 5.50 6.77
C ALA A 61 -2.92 6.59 7.86
N THR A 62 -2.46 7.81 7.57
CA THR A 62 -2.51 8.93 8.51
C THR A 62 -3.91 9.55 8.73
N ILE A 63 -4.81 9.45 7.75
CA ILE A 63 -6.20 9.91 7.92
C ILE A 63 -6.90 9.02 8.95
N VAL A 64 -6.75 7.70 8.79
CA VAL A 64 -7.46 6.77 9.69
C VAL A 64 -6.83 6.72 11.08
N SER A 65 -5.52 6.95 11.19
CA SER A 65 -4.91 7.14 12.50
C SER A 65 -5.46 8.35 13.26
N GLY A 66 -5.79 9.43 12.54
CA GLY A 66 -6.41 10.62 13.10
C GLY A 66 -7.81 10.35 13.67
N ALA A 67 -8.58 9.45 13.05
CA ALA A 67 -9.90 9.05 13.50
C ALA A 67 -9.88 8.22 14.81
N MET A 68 -8.74 7.59 15.12
CA MET A 68 -8.57 6.71 16.30
C MET A 68 -7.94 7.43 17.50
N ALA A 69 -7.93 8.76 17.50
CA ALA A 69 -7.40 9.54 18.60
C ALA A 69 -8.13 9.20 19.93
N GLU A 70 -7.36 8.99 21.00
CA GLU A 70 -7.76 8.89 22.42
C GLU A 70 -7.92 7.51 23.13
N ARG A 71 -8.01 6.34 22.47
CA ARG A 71 -8.20 5.06 23.23
C ARG A 71 -7.54 3.78 22.68
N THR A 72 -6.57 3.83 21.77
CA THR A 72 -5.99 2.62 21.15
C THR A 72 -4.58 2.27 21.63
N LYS A 73 -4.31 0.97 21.83
CA LYS A 73 -2.96 0.44 22.09
C LYS A 73 -2.07 0.66 20.86
N PHE A 74 -0.82 1.08 21.08
CA PHE A 74 0.16 1.32 20.02
C PHE A 74 0.40 0.10 19.11
N SER A 75 0.32 -1.11 19.66
CA SER A 75 0.48 -2.35 18.88
C SER A 75 -0.67 -2.58 17.88
N SER A 76 -1.92 -2.30 18.27
CA SER A 76 -3.09 -2.42 17.37
C SER A 76 -2.99 -1.45 16.20
N TYR A 77 -2.40 -0.29 16.44
CA TYR A 77 -2.18 0.76 15.45
C TYR A 77 -1.16 0.35 14.37
N CYS A 78 -0.05 -0.28 14.77
CA CYS A 78 0.94 -0.82 13.82
C CYS A 78 0.36 -1.90 12.90
N ILE A 79 -0.45 -2.81 13.46
CA ILE A 79 -1.11 -3.88 12.69
C ILE A 79 -2.10 -3.27 11.70
N TYR A 80 -2.85 -2.27 12.14
CA TYR A 80 -3.81 -1.57 11.29
C TYR A 80 -3.15 -0.85 10.10
N SER A 81 -2.06 -0.11 10.35
CA SER A 81 -1.28 0.53 9.28
C SER A 81 -0.74 -0.50 8.28
N ALA A 82 -0.23 -1.64 8.75
CA ALA A 82 0.22 -2.71 7.87
C ALA A 82 -0.90 -3.29 6.99
N ILE A 83 -2.10 -3.47 7.54
CA ILE A 83 -3.25 -3.99 6.79
C ILE A 83 -3.72 -3.00 5.72
N ILE A 84 -3.79 -1.70 6.03
CA ILE A 84 -4.16 -0.71 5.03
C ILE A 84 -3.16 -0.71 3.87
N SER A 85 -1.87 -0.63 4.20
CA SER A 85 -0.82 -0.47 3.20
C SER A 85 -0.56 -1.73 2.37
N LEU A 86 -0.91 -2.92 2.90
CA LEU A 86 -0.74 -4.19 2.21
C LEU A 86 -1.97 -4.60 1.41
N VAL A 87 -3.18 -4.36 1.92
CA VAL A 87 -4.42 -4.91 1.33
C VAL A 87 -5.36 -3.81 0.87
N ILE A 88 -5.79 -2.93 1.78
CA ILE A 88 -6.92 -2.04 1.50
C ILE A 88 -6.55 -1.00 0.42
N TYR A 89 -5.45 -0.28 0.61
CA TYR A 89 -5.03 0.75 -0.35
C TYR A 89 -4.68 0.18 -1.73
N PRO A 90 -3.81 -0.85 -1.87
CA PRO A 90 -3.40 -1.32 -3.18
C PRO A 90 -4.52 -2.00 -3.97
N ILE A 91 -5.51 -2.63 -3.31
CA ILE A 91 -6.66 -3.23 -4.00
C ILE A 91 -7.58 -2.15 -4.58
N GLU A 92 -7.95 -1.14 -3.78
CA GLU A 92 -8.80 -0.03 -4.25
C GLU A 92 -8.10 0.78 -5.35
N ALA A 93 -6.79 1.01 -5.20
CA ALA A 93 -6.01 1.70 -6.22
C ALA A 93 -5.84 0.86 -7.50
N HIS A 94 -5.83 -0.47 -7.41
CA HIS A 94 -5.81 -1.35 -8.57
C HIS A 94 -7.12 -1.27 -9.37
N TRP A 95 -8.27 -1.16 -8.71
CA TRP A 95 -9.55 -0.97 -9.41
C TRP A 95 -9.58 0.34 -10.20
N ILE A 96 -9.14 1.44 -9.59
CA ILE A 96 -9.26 2.76 -10.21
C ILE A 96 -8.12 3.03 -11.20
N TRP A 97 -6.89 2.60 -10.89
CA TRP A 97 -5.66 2.97 -11.63
C TRP A 97 -4.92 1.79 -12.24
N GLY A 98 -5.22 0.55 -11.83
CA GLY A 98 -4.55 -0.67 -12.29
C GLY A 98 -5.20 -1.35 -13.50
N GLY A 99 -6.37 -0.91 -13.93
CA GLY A 99 -7.13 -1.56 -15.00
C GLY A 99 -8.17 -2.57 -14.51
N GLY A 100 -8.43 -2.59 -13.19
CA GLY A 100 -9.55 -3.31 -12.60
C GLY A 100 -10.92 -2.74 -12.98
N TRP A 101 -11.97 -3.24 -12.34
CA TRP A 101 -13.37 -2.96 -12.68
C TRP A 101 -13.74 -1.46 -12.66
#